data_AF-A0A9D9N1T2-F1
#
_entry.id   AF-A0A9D9N1T2-F1
#
_cell.length_a   1.000
_cell.length_b   1.000
_cell.length_c   1.000
_cell.angle_alpha   90.00
_cell.angle_beta   90.00
_cell.angle_gamma   90.00
#
_symmetry.space_group_name_H-M   'P 1'
#
loop_
_entity.id
_entity.type
_entity.pdbx_description
1 polymer ?
#
loop_
_entity_poly.entity_id
_entity_poly.type
_entity_poly.pdbx_seq_one_letter_code
_entity_poly.pdbx_strand_id
1 'polypeptide(L)'
;LPLSMQQDIKKTFGTRHRAALGLSEITDSIVLIVSEETGAISLAYDSKIYYDLNSSDIKTQLSMLLTDYQDSVSQEASEYEN
;
A
#
# COMPACT_ATOMS: atom_id res chain seq x y z
N LEU A 1 0.49 -12.94 6.03
CA LEU A 1 1.12 -11.62 6.18
C LEU A 1 1.19 -11.28 7.66
N PRO A 2 2.24 -10.56 8.12
CA PRO A 2 2.33 -10.10 9.50
C PRO A 2 1.17 -9.15 9.82
N LEU A 3 0.70 -9.15 11.07
CA LEU A 3 -0.34 -8.25 11.53
C LEU A 3 0.30 -7.06 12.23
N SER A 4 -0.05 -5.84 11.81
CA SER A 4 0.34 -4.62 12.51
C SER A 4 -0.23 -4.59 13.93
N MET A 5 0.56 -4.05 14.85
CA MET A 5 0.23 -3.84 16.27
C MET A 5 0.01 -2.35 16.59
N GLN A 6 -0.10 -1.48 15.58
CA GLN A 6 -0.41 -0.06 15.79
C GLN A 6 -1.72 0.09 16.58
N GLN A 7 -1.66 0.79 17.71
CA GLN A 7 -2.82 0.96 18.61
C GLN A 7 -3.81 2.02 18.10
N ASP A 8 -3.36 2.89 17.20
CA ASP A 8 -4.10 3.98 16.56
C ASP A 8 -4.85 3.55 15.30
N ILE A 9 -4.78 2.27 14.91
CA ILE A 9 -5.60 1.72 13.83
C ILE A 9 -7.09 1.74 14.21
N LYS A 10 -7.97 2.08 13.25
CA LYS A 10 -9.43 2.05 13.48
C LYS A 10 -9.86 0.67 13.97
N LYS A 11 -10.60 0.61 15.08
CA LYS A 11 -11.12 -0.65 15.67
C LYS A 11 -11.97 -1.46 14.70
N THR A 12 -12.61 -0.80 13.74
CA THR A 12 -13.43 -1.41 12.68
C THR A 12 -12.61 -2.11 11.60
N PHE A 13 -11.29 -1.91 11.55
CA PHE A 13 -10.46 -2.59 10.56
C PHE A 13 -10.30 -4.06 10.95
N GLY A 14 -10.67 -4.95 10.02
CA GLY A 14 -10.51 -6.39 10.16
C GLY A 14 -9.07 -6.87 10.00
N THR A 15 -8.89 -8.19 9.96
CA THR A 15 -7.57 -8.84 9.82
C THR A 15 -6.89 -8.49 8.50
N ARG A 16 -7.62 -8.33 7.39
CA ARG A 16 -7.05 -7.95 6.08
C ARG A 16 -6.33 -6.60 6.12
N HIS A 17 -6.95 -5.61 6.76
CA HIS A 17 -6.36 -4.28 6.93
C HIS A 17 -5.12 -4.33 7.81
N ARG A 18 -5.20 -5.02 8.96
CA ARG A 18 -4.04 -5.21 9.85
C ARG A 18 -2.89 -5.95 9.17
N ALA A 19 -3.22 -6.93 8.33
CA ALA A 19 -2.25 -7.72 7.59
C ALA A 19 -1.56 -6.90 6.47
N ALA A 20 -2.34 -6.06 5.79
CA ALA A 20 -1.82 -5.14 4.78
C ALA A 20 -0.90 -4.08 5.40
N LEU A 21 -1.32 -3.47 6.52
CA LEU A 21 -0.50 -2.53 7.27
C LEU A 21 0.79 -3.18 7.76
N GLY A 22 0.69 -4.36 8.39
CA GLY A 22 1.85 -5.09 8.88
C GLY A 22 2.85 -5.44 7.79
N LEU A 23 2.39 -5.73 6.56
CA LEU A 23 3.30 -5.96 5.44
C LEU A 23 4.00 -4.66 5.02
N SER A 24 3.27 -3.56 4.92
CA SER A 24 3.82 -2.24 4.55
C SER A 24 4.73 -1.61 5.61
N GLU A 25 4.72 -2.12 6.84
CA GLU A 25 5.63 -1.70 7.91
C GLU A 25 7.05 -2.28 7.75
N ILE A 26 7.16 -3.46 7.12
CA ILE A 26 8.43 -4.20 7.01
C ILE A 26 8.94 -4.33 5.57
N THR A 27 8.20 -3.79 4.61
CA THR A 27 8.55 -3.77 3.18
C THR A 27 8.08 -2.47 2.54
N ASP A 28 8.56 -2.20 1.34
CA ASP A 28 8.09 -1.14 0.42
C ASP A 28 6.81 -1.53 -0.34
N SER A 29 6.10 -2.57 0.11
CA SER A 29 4.91 -3.08 -0.59
C SER A 29 3.76 -2.08 -0.59
N ILE A 30 3.06 -2.01 -1.73
CA ILE A 30 1.77 -1.37 -1.88
C ILE A 30 0.69 -2.45 -1.88
N VAL A 31 -0.25 -2.38 -0.94
CA VAL A 31 -1.29 -3.40 -0.75
C VAL A 31 -2.68 -2.80 -0.97
N LEU A 32 -3.44 -3.36 -1.92
CA LEU A 32 -4.84 -3.02 -2.12
C LEU A 32 -5.74 -3.94 -1.28
N ILE A 33 -6.65 -3.34 -0.51
CA ILE A 33 -7.57 -4.04 0.38
C ILE A 33 -9.00 -3.79 -0.07
N VAL A 34 -9.80 -4.85 -0.14
CA VAL A 34 -11.27 -4.75 -0.26
C VAL A 34 -11.90 -5.25 1.04
N SER A 35 -12.68 -4.37 1.66
CA SER A 35 -13.45 -4.67 2.86
C SER A 35 -14.57 -5.67 2.56
N GLU A 36 -14.61 -6.79 3.29
CA GLU A 36 -15.69 -7.78 3.15
C GLU A 36 -17.00 -7.33 3.79
N GLU A 37 -16.94 -6.38 4.73
CA GLU A 37 -18.11 -5.87 5.44
C GLU A 37 -18.78 -4.70 4.70
N THR A 38 -17.98 -3.82 4.11
CA THR A 38 -18.46 -2.55 3.55
C THR A 38 -18.25 -2.42 2.04
N GLY A 39 -17.43 -3.27 1.43
CA GLY A 39 -17.00 -3.12 0.04
C GLY A 39 -16.01 -1.96 -0.19
N ALA A 40 -15.68 -1.18 0.84
CA ALA A 40 -14.71 -0.09 0.75
C ALA A 40 -13.35 -0.60 0.26
N ILE A 41 -12.74 0.16 -0.65
CA ILE A 41 -11.41 -0.15 -1.18
C ILE A 41 -10.40 0.77 -0.51
N SER A 42 -9.31 0.20 -0.03
CA SER A 42 -8.25 0.92 0.68
C SER A 42 -6.88 0.56 0.11
N LEU A 43 -5.89 1.42 0.35
CA LEU A 43 -4.48 1.14 0.07
C LEU A 43 -3.68 1.15 1.38
N ALA A 44 -2.68 0.28 1.50
CA ALA A 44 -1.68 0.34 2.55
C ALA A 44 -0.28 0.38 1.94
N TYR A 45 0.50 1.39 2.32
CA TYR A 45 1.89 1.61 1.93
C TYR A 45 2.51 2.62 2.90
N ASP A 46 3.84 2.67 3.01
CA ASP A 46 4.56 3.61 3.90
C ASP A 46 4.01 3.58 5.35
N SER A 47 3.74 2.37 5.87
CA SER A 47 3.17 2.16 7.21
C SER A 47 1.86 2.94 7.47
N LYS A 48 1.06 3.22 6.43
CA LYS A 48 -0.21 3.97 6.53
C LYS A 48 -1.32 3.26 5.79
N ILE A 49 -2.56 3.49 6.24
CA ILE A 49 -3.78 3.06 5.53
C ILE A 49 -4.51 4.28 4.98
N TYR A 50 -4.78 4.25 3.68
CA TYR A 50 -5.62 5.20 2.96
C TYR A 50 -6.98 4.53 2.71
N TYR A 51 -7.97 4.92 3.51
CA TYR A 51 -9.25 4.21 3.64
C TYR A 51 -10.35 4.78 2.74
N ASP A 52 -11.19 3.88 2.21
CA ASP A 52 -12.41 4.20 1.46
C ASP A 52 -12.17 5.15 0.28
N LEU A 53 -11.21 4.77 -0.55
CA LEU A 53 -10.81 5.50 -1.74
C LEU A 53 -11.77 5.23 -2.89
N ASN A 54 -12.06 6.26 -3.66
CA ASN A 54 -12.80 6.10 -4.91
C ASN A 54 -11.88 5.56 -6.03
N SER A 55 -12.46 5.10 -7.14
CA SER A 55 -11.69 4.51 -8.25
C SER A 55 -10.71 5.48 -8.91
N SER A 56 -10.98 6.79 -8.89
CA SER A 56 -10.07 7.80 -9.42
C SER A 56 -8.85 7.98 -8.53
N ASP A 57 -9.04 8.03 -7.22
CA ASP A 57 -7.97 8.17 -6.23
C ASP A 57 -7.03 6.96 -6.29
N ILE A 58 -7.59 5.75 -6.36
CA ILE A 58 -6.81 4.50 -6.46
C ILE A 58 -5.94 4.51 -7.71
N LYS A 59 -6.52 4.84 -8.88
CA LYS A 59 -5.76 4.90 -10.13
C LYS A 59 -4.65 5.94 -10.07
N THR A 60 -4.95 7.10 -9.52
CA THR A 60 -3.98 8.21 -9.39
C THR A 60 -2.83 7.80 -8.49
N GLN A 61 -3.12 7.28 -7.29
CA GLN A 61 -2.10 6.86 -6.34
C GLN A 61 -1.27 5.69 -6.87
N LEU A 62 -1.89 4.66 -7.43
CA LEU A 62 -1.15 3.53 -8.00
C LEU A 62 -0.27 3.95 -9.17
N SER A 63 -0.73 4.87 -10.02
CA SER A 63 0.10 5.39 -11.12
C SER A 63 1.32 6.13 -10.57
N MET A 64 1.13 7.04 -9.61
CA MET A 64 2.26 7.75 -8.99
C MET A 64 3.25 6.79 -8.34
N LEU A 65 2.77 5.90 -7.47
CA LEU A 65 3.63 5.01 -6.70
C LEU A 65 4.37 3.97 -7.55
N LEU A 66 3.77 3.50 -8.66
CA LEU A 66 4.39 2.50 -9.54
C LEU A 66 5.23 3.11 -10.66
N THR A 67 4.94 4.36 -11.08
CA THR A 67 5.77 5.07 -12.06
C THR A 67 7.09 5.53 -11.43
N ASP A 68 7.06 6.03 -10.19
CA ASP A 68 8.29 6.40 -9.46
C ASP A 68 9.26 5.21 -9.32
N TYR A 69 8.72 3.97 -9.26
CA TYR A 69 9.53 2.74 -9.27
C TYR A 69 10.16 2.42 -10.64
N GLN A 70 9.49 2.73 -11.76
CA GLN A 70 10.08 2.47 -13.08
C GLN A 70 11.26 3.40 -13.38
N ASP A 71 11.20 4.64 -12.91
CA ASP A 71 12.26 5.62 -13.12
C ASP A 71 13.51 5.29 -12.30
N SER A 72 13.36 4.82 -11.05
CA SER A 72 14.50 4.43 -10.21
C SER A 72 15.20 3.15 -10.71
N VAL A 73 14.43 2.13 -11.13
CA VAL A 73 14.99 0.88 -11.68
C VAL A 73 15.74 1.12 -13.00
N SER A 74 15.26 2.04 -13.83
CA SER A 74 15.91 2.39 -15.10
C SER A 74 17.26 3.10 -14.90
N GLN A 75 17.39 3.87 -13.81
CA GLN A 75 18.65 4.55 -13.44
C GLN A 75 19.66 3.58 -12.82
N GLU A 76 19.22 2.68 -11.94
CA GLU A 76 20.12 1.67 -11.36
C GLU A 76 20.68 0.72 -12.43
N ALA A 77 19.87 0.27 -13.39
CA ALA A 77 20.33 -0.63 -14.45
C ALA A 77 21.41 -0.03 -15.36
N SER A 78 21.38 1.29 -15.57
CA SER A 78 22.35 1.99 -16.42
C SER A 78 23.66 2.35 -15.70
N GLU A 79 23.69 2.30 -14.36
CA GLU A 79 24.88 2.54 -13.55
C GLU A 79 25.80 1.31 -13.47
N TYR A 80 25.27 0.10 -13.69
CA TYR A 80 26.06 -1.15 -13.74
C TYR A 80 26.58 -1.52 -15.15
N GLU A 81 26.16 -0.81 -16.20
CA GLU A 81 26.66 -1.02 -17.58
C GLU A 81 27.91 -0.18 -17.93
N ASN A 82 28.45 0.61 -16.99
CA ASN A 82 29.69 1.37 -17.16
C ASN A 82 30.84 0.86 -16.29
#